data_AF-A0A434P485-F1
#
_entry.id   AF-A0A434P485-F1
#
_cell.length_a   1.000
_cell.length_b   1.000
_cell.length_c   1.000
_cell.angle_alpha   90.00
_cell.angle_beta   90.00
_cell.angle_gamma   90.00
#
_symmetry.space_group_name_H-M   'P 1'
#
loop_
_entity.id
_entity.type
_entity.pdbx_description
1 polymer ?
#
loop_
_entity_poly.entity_id
_entity_poly.type
_entity_poly.pdbx_seq_one_letter_code
_entity_poly.pdbx_strand_id
1 'polypeptide(L)'
;SLAEIMMRAADLSEQISTAGMEASGTGNMKFALNGALTIGTLDGANVEIQECVGDDNIFIFGLTTEEVAERRSNGYDPRSVIGASPELAQAVAAVSSGVFSPDDPERYRDLMSGLYQSDWFMVAADFDAYAATQRDVDAVWRNSPDWYAKAIRNVARVGWFSSDRTIRQYAKEIWNVPV
;
A
#
# COMPACT_ATOMS: atom_id res chain seq x y z
N SER A 1 17.32 8.15 -12.66
CA SER A 1 16.98 7.74 -14.04
C SER A 1 15.80 6.77 -14.13
N LEU A 2 15.76 5.63 -13.43
CA LEU A 2 14.64 4.66 -13.56
C LEU A 2 13.31 5.16 -12.95
N ALA A 3 13.35 5.64 -11.70
CA ALA A 3 12.15 6.15 -11.01
C ALA A 3 11.49 7.31 -11.76
N GLU A 4 12.27 8.22 -12.34
CA GLU A 4 11.77 9.32 -13.17
C GLU A 4 10.99 8.83 -14.39
N ILE A 5 11.26 7.64 -14.91
CA ILE A 5 10.50 7.04 -16.01
C ILE A 5 9.25 6.35 -15.45
N MET A 6 9.43 5.48 -14.45
CA MET A 6 8.34 4.67 -13.89
C MET A 6 7.22 5.53 -13.29
N MET A 7 7.57 6.59 -12.55
CA MET A 7 6.57 7.43 -11.85
C MET A 7 5.62 8.15 -12.80
N ARG A 8 6.06 8.49 -14.01
CA ARG A 8 5.22 9.14 -15.03
C ARG A 8 4.33 8.15 -15.79
N ALA A 9 4.66 6.86 -15.73
CA ALA A 9 3.97 5.82 -16.48
C ALA A 9 3.05 4.96 -15.60
N ALA A 10 3.00 5.23 -14.30
CA ALA A 10 2.18 4.47 -13.37
C ALA A 10 0.75 4.97 -13.38
N ASP A 11 -0.19 4.05 -13.56
CA ASP A 11 -1.62 4.29 -13.36
C ASP A 11 -1.99 4.08 -11.88
N LEU A 12 -1.55 2.96 -11.30
CA LEU A 12 -1.80 2.60 -9.90
C LEU A 12 -0.50 2.59 -9.11
N SER A 13 -0.53 3.16 -7.90
CA SER A 13 0.59 3.25 -6.97
C SER A 13 0.35 2.38 -5.75
N GLU A 14 1.11 1.29 -5.63
CA GLU A 14 1.05 0.33 -4.52
C GLU A 14 1.79 0.87 -3.29
N GLN A 15 1.05 1.22 -2.24
CA GLN A 15 1.56 1.75 -0.96
C GLN A 15 1.06 0.86 0.18
N ILE A 16 1.47 -0.41 0.13
CA ILE A 16 0.85 -1.55 0.84
C ILE A 16 1.63 -2.01 2.08
N SER A 17 2.33 -1.09 2.74
CA SER A 17 3.06 -1.38 3.98
C SER A 17 2.09 -1.81 5.09
N THR A 18 2.51 -2.71 5.98
CA THR A 18 1.70 -3.06 7.15
C THR A 18 1.46 -1.82 7.99
N ALA A 19 0.21 -1.54 8.37
CA ALA A 19 -0.11 -0.33 9.13
C ALA A 19 0.73 -0.18 10.41
N GLY A 20 1.25 1.04 10.63
CA GLY A 20 2.17 1.39 11.70
C GLY A 20 3.64 1.08 11.43
N MET A 21 4.03 0.71 10.21
CA MET A 21 5.43 0.41 9.86
C MET A 21 6.06 1.46 8.93
N GLU A 22 5.26 2.23 8.21
CA GLU A 22 5.71 3.31 7.35
C GLU A 22 5.57 4.66 8.05
N ALA A 23 6.71 5.28 8.36
CA ALA A 23 6.70 6.59 9.03
C ALA A 23 6.15 7.73 8.14
N SER A 24 6.28 7.62 6.81
CA SER A 24 5.79 8.63 5.86
C SER A 24 5.73 8.08 4.43
N GLY A 25 6.88 7.82 3.82
CA GLY A 25 6.95 7.51 2.39
C GLY A 25 6.97 8.77 1.53
N THR A 26 7.85 8.80 0.52
CA THR A 26 7.87 9.90 -0.48
C THR A 26 7.62 9.39 -1.90
N GLY A 27 7.53 8.07 -2.07
CA GLY A 27 7.15 7.43 -3.33
C GLY A 27 5.71 7.73 -3.68
N ASN A 28 4.79 7.47 -2.73
CA ASN A 28 3.38 7.82 -2.79
C ASN A 28 3.14 9.27 -3.24
N MET A 29 3.84 10.25 -2.66
CA MET A 29 3.73 11.66 -3.01
C MET A 29 4.09 11.92 -4.49
N LYS A 30 5.16 11.29 -4.98
CA LYS A 30 5.62 11.43 -6.37
C LYS A 30 4.64 10.80 -7.35
N PHE A 31 4.11 9.63 -7.02
CA PHE A 31 3.13 8.94 -7.86
C PHE A 31 1.82 9.72 -7.95
N ALA A 32 1.28 10.18 -6.81
CA ALA A 32 0.06 10.97 -6.79
C ALA A 32 0.21 12.30 -7.56
N LEU A 33 1.38 12.94 -7.47
CA LEU A 33 1.71 14.15 -8.25
C LEU A 33 1.78 13.89 -9.76
N ASN A 34 2.10 12.67 -10.18
CA ASN A 34 2.12 12.27 -11.59
C ASN A 34 0.80 11.65 -12.08
N GLY A 35 -0.25 11.66 -11.25
CA GLY A 35 -1.59 11.22 -11.64
C GLY A 35 -1.86 9.73 -11.43
N ALA A 36 -0.96 9.00 -10.78
CA ALA A 36 -1.24 7.64 -10.36
C ALA A 36 -2.22 7.67 -9.16
N LEU A 37 -3.25 6.82 -9.19
CA LEU A 37 -4.12 6.62 -8.03
C LEU A 37 -3.42 5.69 -7.04
N THR A 38 -3.56 5.98 -5.75
CA THR A 38 -2.97 5.15 -4.69
C THR A 38 -3.92 4.02 -4.31
N ILE A 39 -3.39 2.80 -4.23
CA ILE A 39 -3.95 1.72 -3.42
C ILE A 39 -3.01 1.48 -2.25
N GLY A 40 -3.52 1.50 -1.03
CA GLY A 40 -2.65 1.42 0.13
C GLY A 40 -3.36 1.18 1.44
N THR A 41 -2.57 0.89 2.47
CA THR A 41 -3.03 0.81 3.85
C THR A 41 -3.15 2.22 4.44
N LEU A 42 -3.90 2.33 5.54
CA LEU A 42 -4.03 3.57 6.30
C LEU A 42 -2.78 3.80 7.17
N ASP A 43 -1.64 4.04 6.52
CA ASP A 43 -0.33 4.20 7.16
C ASP A 43 0.49 5.35 6.55
N GLY A 44 1.39 5.91 7.36
CA GLY A 44 2.30 6.97 6.95
C GLY A 44 1.62 8.09 6.17
N ALA A 45 2.25 8.52 5.07
CA ALA A 45 1.75 9.61 4.24
C ALA A 45 0.52 9.26 3.39
N ASN A 46 0.03 8.01 3.41
CA ASN A 46 -1.26 7.69 2.79
C ASN A 46 -2.41 8.37 3.53
N VAL A 47 -2.28 8.56 4.85
CA VAL A 47 -3.26 9.30 5.67
C VAL A 47 -3.33 10.76 5.22
N GLU A 48 -2.19 11.46 5.15
CA GLU A 48 -2.19 12.85 4.66
C GLU A 48 -2.63 12.95 3.19
N ILE A 49 -2.30 11.95 2.35
CA ILE A 49 -2.74 11.94 0.95
C ILE A 49 -4.26 11.83 0.91
N GLN A 50 -4.86 10.90 1.65
CA GLN A 50 -6.31 10.73 1.74
C GLN A 50 -6.99 12.02 2.21
N GLU A 51 -6.47 12.68 3.24
CA GLU A 51 -7.00 13.97 3.71
C GLU A 51 -6.96 15.04 2.61
N CYS A 52 -5.89 15.07 1.81
CA CYS A 52 -5.74 16.03 0.72
C CYS A 52 -6.65 15.72 -0.47
N VAL A 53 -6.68 14.47 -0.93
CA VAL A 53 -7.36 14.08 -2.19
C VAL A 53 -8.82 13.72 -1.97
N GLY A 54 -9.21 13.36 -0.75
CA GLY A 54 -10.53 12.90 -0.34
C GLY A 54 -10.76 11.41 -0.60
N ASP A 55 -11.59 10.78 0.24
CA ASP A 55 -11.85 9.34 0.27
C ASP A 55 -12.25 8.74 -1.10
N ASP A 56 -12.97 9.50 -1.93
CA ASP A 56 -13.40 9.05 -3.26
C ASP A 56 -12.25 8.93 -4.28
N ASN A 57 -11.06 9.44 -3.99
CA ASN A 57 -9.95 9.55 -4.94
C ASN A 57 -8.70 8.73 -4.54
N ILE A 58 -8.82 7.84 -3.57
CA ILE A 58 -7.78 6.91 -3.11
C ILE A 58 -8.44 5.56 -2.75
N PHE A 59 -7.71 4.46 -2.89
CA PHE A 59 -8.19 3.12 -2.56
C PHE A 59 -7.51 2.64 -1.27
N ILE A 60 -8.18 2.81 -0.12
CA ILE A 60 -7.65 2.36 1.17
C ILE A 60 -8.20 0.97 1.50
N PHE A 61 -7.32 0.09 1.98
CA PHE A 61 -7.68 -1.27 2.40
C PHE A 61 -6.91 -1.69 3.65
N GLY A 62 -7.29 -2.87 4.17
CA GLY A 62 -6.54 -3.57 5.19
C GLY A 62 -6.79 -3.06 6.60
N LEU A 63 -6.01 -3.60 7.53
CA LEU A 63 -6.11 -3.33 8.96
C LEU A 63 -5.57 -1.94 9.33
N THR A 64 -6.14 -1.32 10.36
CA THR A 64 -5.53 -0.15 11.00
C THR A 64 -4.36 -0.53 11.91
N THR A 65 -3.54 0.45 12.31
CA THR A 65 -2.43 0.25 13.24
C THR A 65 -2.89 -0.40 14.56
N GLU A 66 -4.06 0.00 15.07
CA GLU A 66 -4.65 -0.56 16.28
C GLU A 66 -5.05 -2.03 16.09
N GLU A 67 -5.69 -2.35 14.96
CA GLU A 67 -6.11 -3.72 14.65
C GLU A 67 -4.90 -4.65 14.44
N VAL A 68 -3.82 -4.15 13.83
CA VAL A 68 -2.55 -4.89 13.73
C VAL A 68 -1.98 -5.18 15.11
N ALA A 69 -1.96 -4.18 16.01
CA ALA A 69 -1.47 -4.34 17.37
C ALA A 69 -2.32 -5.32 18.19
N GLU A 70 -3.64 -5.27 18.01
CA GLU A 70 -4.60 -6.18 18.63
C GLU A 70 -4.35 -7.63 18.19
N ARG A 71 -4.26 -7.89 16.88
CA ARG A 71 -4.01 -9.25 16.36
C ARG A 71 -2.70 -9.83 16.88
N ARG A 72 -1.63 -9.03 16.91
CA ARG A 72 -0.34 -9.46 17.48
C ARG A 72 -0.44 -9.83 18.96
N SER A 73 -1.30 -9.16 19.71
CA SER A 73 -1.45 -9.36 21.15
C SER A 73 -2.43 -10.50 21.51
N ASN A 74 -3.38 -10.80 20.62
CA ASN A 74 -4.52 -11.69 20.89
C ASN A 74 -4.40 -13.09 20.26
N GLY A 75 -3.17 -13.57 20.01
CA GLY A 75 -2.96 -14.95 19.56
C GLY A 75 -3.42 -15.22 18.12
N TYR A 76 -3.16 -14.27 17.22
CA TYR A 76 -3.37 -14.42 15.77
C TYR A 76 -2.82 -15.75 15.24
N ASP A 77 -3.67 -16.51 14.54
CA ASP A 77 -3.32 -17.77 13.88
C ASP A 77 -3.36 -17.60 12.34
N PRO A 78 -2.20 -17.42 11.68
CA PRO A 78 -2.12 -17.27 10.24
C PRO A 78 -2.67 -18.47 9.48
N ARG A 79 -2.57 -19.69 10.03
CA ARG A 79 -3.04 -20.90 9.32
C ARG A 79 -4.54 -20.94 9.21
N SER A 80 -5.24 -20.52 10.28
CA SER A 80 -6.69 -20.39 10.24
C SER A 80 -7.13 -19.32 9.24
N VAL A 81 -6.42 -18.21 9.15
CA VAL A 81 -6.72 -17.14 8.19
C VAL A 81 -6.50 -17.60 6.75
N ILE A 82 -5.35 -18.23 6.47
CA ILE A 82 -5.06 -18.81 5.15
C ILE A 82 -6.10 -19.86 4.78
N GLY A 83 -6.47 -20.75 5.71
CA GLY A 83 -7.46 -21.80 5.45
C GLY A 83 -8.88 -21.29 5.22
N ALA A 84 -9.20 -20.09 5.72
CA ALA A 84 -10.51 -19.46 5.54
C ALA A 84 -10.66 -18.75 4.18
N SER A 85 -9.55 -18.37 3.53
CA SER A 85 -9.54 -17.71 2.21
C SER A 85 -9.12 -18.69 1.11
N PRO A 86 -10.05 -19.14 0.24
CA PRO A 86 -9.74 -20.10 -0.82
C PRO A 86 -8.70 -19.58 -1.82
N GLU A 87 -8.76 -18.30 -2.17
CA GLU A 87 -7.83 -17.68 -3.12
C GLU A 87 -6.42 -17.57 -2.52
N LEU A 88 -6.31 -17.15 -1.25
CA LEU A 88 -5.04 -17.11 -0.54
C LEU A 88 -4.44 -18.51 -0.39
N ALA A 89 -5.24 -19.48 0.05
CA ALA A 89 -4.79 -20.86 0.21
C ALA A 89 -4.23 -21.42 -1.11
N GLN A 90 -4.90 -21.15 -2.24
CA GLN A 90 -4.42 -21.56 -3.56
C GLN A 90 -3.10 -20.88 -3.93
N ALA A 91 -3.00 -19.57 -3.74
CA ALA A 91 -1.78 -18.81 -4.04
C ALA A 91 -0.58 -19.29 -3.20
N VAL A 92 -0.77 -19.43 -1.89
CA VAL A 92 0.28 -19.90 -0.97
C VAL A 92 0.66 -21.34 -1.27
N ALA A 93 -0.30 -22.22 -1.59
CA ALA A 93 -0.01 -23.60 -1.98
C ALA A 93 0.80 -23.67 -3.28
N ALA A 94 0.47 -22.85 -4.28
CA ALA A 94 1.21 -22.79 -5.54
C ALA A 94 2.66 -22.36 -5.30
N VAL A 95 2.89 -21.29 -4.53
CA VAL A 95 4.26 -20.84 -4.20
C VAL A 95 5.01 -21.89 -3.38
N SER A 96 4.35 -22.51 -2.40
CA SER A 96 4.93 -23.55 -1.55
C SER A 96 5.27 -24.84 -2.30
N SER A 97 4.59 -25.12 -3.41
CA SER A 97 4.78 -26.36 -4.19
C SER A 97 6.09 -26.40 -4.99
N GLY A 98 6.76 -25.25 -5.16
CA GLY A 98 7.93 -25.13 -6.03
C GLY A 98 7.61 -25.06 -7.53
N VAL A 99 6.32 -24.95 -7.92
CA VAL A 99 5.90 -24.86 -9.33
C VAL A 99 6.55 -23.69 -10.09
N PHE A 100 6.88 -22.60 -9.39
CA PHE A 100 7.54 -21.42 -9.96
C PHE A 100 9.07 -21.50 -9.96
N SER A 101 9.65 -22.55 -9.37
CA SER A 101 11.10 -22.78 -9.30
C SER A 101 11.41 -24.27 -9.45
N PRO A 102 11.14 -24.88 -10.63
CA PRO A 102 11.31 -26.32 -10.82
C PRO A 102 12.78 -26.78 -10.67
N ASP A 103 13.74 -25.87 -10.85
CA ASP A 103 15.17 -26.06 -10.62
C ASP A 103 15.54 -26.09 -9.13
N ASP A 104 14.71 -25.50 -8.28
CA ASP A 104 14.89 -25.41 -6.83
C ASP A 104 13.51 -25.35 -6.14
N PRO A 105 12.83 -26.49 -5.97
CA PRO A 105 11.47 -26.51 -5.44
C PRO A 105 11.34 -25.99 -4.01
N GLU A 106 12.44 -25.95 -3.24
CA GLU A 106 12.46 -25.46 -1.87
C GLU A 106 12.75 -23.96 -1.75
N ARG A 107 12.99 -23.25 -2.86
CA ARG A 107 13.40 -21.84 -2.90
C ARG A 107 12.60 -20.92 -1.99
N TYR A 108 11.28 -21.13 -1.92
CA TYR A 108 10.36 -20.27 -1.18
C TYR A 108 9.93 -20.85 0.17
N ARG A 109 10.49 -21.99 0.60
CA ARG A 109 10.07 -22.69 1.83
C ARG A 109 10.15 -21.77 3.05
N ASP A 110 11.24 -21.03 3.23
CA ASP A 110 11.43 -20.19 4.41
C ASP A 110 10.48 -18.98 4.41
N LEU A 111 10.23 -18.39 3.23
CA LEU A 111 9.25 -17.31 3.05
C LEU A 111 7.84 -17.79 3.42
N MET A 112 7.42 -18.93 2.87
CA MET A 112 6.10 -19.51 3.14
C MET A 112 5.99 -19.97 4.59
N SER A 113 7.06 -20.51 5.17
CA SER A 113 7.11 -20.88 6.58
C SER A 113 6.89 -19.67 7.48
N GLY A 114 7.48 -18.51 7.18
CA GLY A 114 7.23 -17.27 7.92
C GLY A 114 5.75 -16.87 7.88
N LEU A 115 5.13 -16.96 6.70
CA LEU A 115 3.70 -16.69 6.51
C LEU A 115 2.81 -17.66 7.32
N TYR A 116 3.09 -18.97 7.29
CA TYR A 116 2.29 -19.96 8.01
C TYR A 116 2.50 -19.97 9.53
N GLN A 117 3.62 -19.44 10.03
CA GLN A 117 3.97 -19.53 11.44
C GLN A 117 3.68 -18.25 12.21
N SER A 118 3.97 -17.09 11.63
CA SER A 118 3.83 -15.82 12.32
C SER A 118 2.99 -14.81 11.54
N ASP A 119 3.16 -14.77 10.21
CA ASP A 119 2.63 -13.69 9.36
C ASP A 119 2.79 -12.32 10.04
N TRP A 120 4.02 -12.03 10.46
CA TRP A 120 4.32 -10.84 11.27
C TRP A 120 3.86 -9.52 10.63
N PHE A 121 3.87 -9.49 9.29
CA PHE A 121 3.50 -8.35 8.48
C PHE A 121 2.03 -8.36 8.01
N MET A 122 1.20 -9.24 8.57
CA MET A 122 -0.24 -9.30 8.30
C MET A 122 -0.58 -9.50 6.81
N VAL A 123 0.31 -10.15 6.06
CA VAL A 123 0.12 -10.43 4.63
C VAL A 123 -1.09 -11.33 4.42
N ALA A 124 -1.24 -12.38 5.22
CA ALA A 124 -2.41 -13.26 5.13
C ALA A 124 -3.67 -12.56 5.65
N ALA A 125 -3.52 -11.72 6.69
CA ALA A 125 -4.63 -10.98 7.27
C ALA A 125 -5.22 -9.91 6.33
N ASP A 126 -4.38 -9.21 5.58
CA ASP A 126 -4.80 -8.13 4.66
C ASP A 126 -5.12 -8.62 3.25
N PHE A 127 -4.80 -9.88 2.91
CA PHE A 127 -4.92 -10.39 1.54
C PHE A 127 -6.31 -10.23 0.95
N ASP A 128 -7.36 -10.65 1.67
CA ASP A 128 -8.74 -10.60 1.13
C ASP A 128 -9.21 -9.16 0.95
N ALA A 129 -8.82 -8.26 1.86
CA ALA A 129 -9.14 -6.84 1.75
C ALA A 129 -8.42 -6.21 0.54
N TYR A 130 -7.12 -6.50 0.38
CA TYR A 130 -6.34 -6.07 -0.79
C TYR A 130 -6.94 -6.59 -2.10
N ALA A 131 -7.27 -7.88 -2.16
CA ALA A 131 -7.84 -8.51 -3.33
C ALA A 131 -9.20 -7.91 -3.70
N ALA A 132 -10.07 -7.64 -2.72
CA ALA A 132 -11.34 -6.97 -2.93
C ALA A 132 -11.15 -5.54 -3.45
N THR A 133 -10.26 -4.74 -2.83
CA THR A 133 -10.00 -3.37 -3.26
C THR A 133 -9.36 -3.29 -4.64
N GLN A 134 -8.52 -4.26 -5.02
CA GLN A 134 -8.03 -4.39 -6.40
C GLN A 134 -9.17 -4.62 -7.41
N ARG A 135 -10.29 -5.25 -7.02
CA ARG A 135 -11.49 -5.35 -7.88
C ARG A 135 -12.25 -4.05 -8.00
N ASP A 136 -12.24 -3.22 -6.97
CA ASP A 136 -12.77 -1.86 -7.05
C ASP A 136 -11.94 -0.99 -7.99
N VAL A 137 -10.60 -1.11 -7.92
CA VAL A 137 -9.67 -0.50 -8.88
C VAL A 137 -10.01 -0.94 -10.30
N ASP A 138 -10.15 -2.25 -10.56
CA ASP A 138 -10.53 -2.79 -11.87
C ASP A 138 -11.87 -2.21 -12.38
N ALA A 139 -12.83 -1.96 -11.48
CA ALA A 139 -14.13 -1.40 -11.83
C ALA A 139 -14.03 0.07 -12.25
N VAL A 140 -13.27 0.88 -11.51
CA VAL A 140 -13.04 2.30 -11.82
C VAL A 140 -12.18 2.45 -13.08
N TRP A 141 -11.13 1.63 -13.24
CA TRP A 141 -10.26 1.65 -14.41
C TRP A 141 -11.03 1.44 -15.72
N ARG A 142 -12.02 0.54 -15.71
CA ARG A 142 -12.91 0.32 -16.86
C ARG A 142 -13.80 1.51 -17.20
N ASN A 143 -13.99 2.45 -16.27
CA ASN A 143 -14.67 3.72 -16.48
C ASN A 143 -13.64 4.85 -16.63
N SER A 144 -13.03 4.97 -17.81
CA SER A 144 -11.92 5.92 -18.04
C SER A 144 -12.24 7.37 -17.63
N PRO A 145 -13.44 7.93 -17.88
CA PRO A 145 -13.78 9.26 -17.38
C PRO A 145 -13.68 9.42 -15.86
N ASP A 146 -14.12 8.42 -15.09
CA ASP A 146 -14.04 8.48 -13.63
C ASP A 146 -12.60 8.33 -13.15
N TRP A 147 -11.84 7.40 -13.73
CA TRP A 147 -10.41 7.24 -13.45
C TRP A 147 -9.63 8.55 -13.65
N TYR A 148 -9.77 9.18 -14.82
CA TYR A 148 -9.08 10.44 -15.12
C TYR A 148 -9.53 11.58 -14.22
N ALA A 149 -10.82 11.63 -13.85
CA ALA A 149 -11.31 12.64 -12.91
C ALA A 149 -10.66 12.48 -11.53
N LYS A 150 -10.52 11.25 -11.02
CA LYS A 150 -9.81 10.98 -9.77
C LYS A 150 -8.31 11.32 -9.88
N ALA A 151 -7.66 10.97 -10.98
CA ALA A 151 -6.24 11.26 -11.22
C ALA A 151 -5.96 12.77 -11.25
N ILE A 152 -6.78 13.54 -11.98
CA ILE A 152 -6.67 15.01 -12.02
C ILE A 152 -6.87 15.61 -10.63
N ARG A 153 -7.82 15.10 -9.84
CA ARG A 153 -8.04 15.57 -8.46
C ARG A 153 -6.85 15.27 -7.55
N ASN A 154 -6.19 14.12 -7.72
CA ASN A 154 -4.95 13.81 -7.02
C ASN A 154 -3.90 14.88 -7.34
N VAL A 155 -3.55 15.07 -8.63
CA VAL A 155 -2.56 16.07 -9.06
C VAL A 155 -2.88 17.48 -8.54
N ALA A 156 -4.16 17.87 -8.59
CA ALA A 156 -4.59 19.20 -8.16
C ALA A 156 -4.49 19.42 -6.63
N ARG A 157 -4.52 18.36 -5.83
CA ARG A 157 -4.64 18.43 -4.36
C ARG A 157 -3.37 18.06 -3.59
N VAL A 158 -2.37 17.47 -4.25
CA VAL A 158 -1.11 17.03 -3.62
C VAL A 158 -0.03 18.11 -3.51
N GLY A 159 -0.35 19.38 -3.78
CA GLY A 159 0.58 20.50 -3.63
C GLY A 159 1.15 20.67 -2.21
N TRP A 160 0.42 20.16 -1.20
CA TRP A 160 0.88 20.08 0.19
C TRP A 160 2.22 19.37 0.32
N PHE A 161 2.51 18.36 -0.51
CA PHE A 161 3.71 17.53 -0.42
C PHE A 161 4.96 18.14 -1.04
N SER A 162 4.91 19.41 -1.47
CA SER A 162 6.11 20.10 -1.93
C SER A 162 7.17 20.19 -0.83
N SER A 163 8.42 19.85 -1.17
CA SER A 163 9.55 20.00 -0.26
C SER A 163 9.76 21.46 0.18
N ASP A 164 9.39 22.42 -0.67
CA ASP A 164 9.49 23.85 -0.33
C ASP A 164 8.65 24.18 0.90
N ARG A 165 7.45 23.58 1.02
CA ARG A 165 6.58 23.76 2.18
C ARG A 165 7.24 23.18 3.44
N THR A 166 7.82 21.98 3.35
CA THR A 166 8.56 21.35 4.46
C THR A 166 9.75 22.22 4.88
N ILE A 167 10.56 22.71 3.92
CA ILE A 167 11.72 23.56 4.21
C ILE A 167 11.31 24.88 4.89
N ARG A 168 10.23 25.52 4.43
CA ARG A 168 9.70 26.73 5.09
C ARG A 168 9.27 26.48 6.53
N GLN A 169 8.69 25.31 6.80
CA GLN A 169 8.29 24.93 8.16
C GLN A 169 9.51 24.72 9.06
N TYR A 170 10.51 23.96 8.59
CA TYR A 170 11.78 23.77 9.33
C TYR A 170 12.50 25.10 9.60
N ALA A 171 12.55 25.98 8.59
CA ALA A 171 13.17 27.30 8.71
C ALA A 171 12.52 28.14 9.82
N LYS A 172 11.19 28.11 9.90
CA LYS A 172 10.41 28.87 10.89
C LYS A 172 10.45 28.24 12.30
N GLU A 173 10.26 26.93 12.39
CA GLU A 173 9.96 26.25 13.67
C GLU A 173 11.21 25.71 14.38
N ILE A 174 12.28 25.41 13.64
CA ILE A 174 13.46 24.73 14.18
C ILE A 174 14.71 25.56 13.96
N TRP A 175 15.01 25.96 12.71
CA TRP A 175 16.26 26.64 12.40
C TRP A 175 16.25 28.13 12.76
N ASN A 176 15.07 28.72 12.88
CA ASN A 176 14.86 30.14 13.19
C ASN A 176 15.60 31.07 12.20
N VAL A 177 15.44 30.80 10.90
CA VAL A 177 16.01 31.60 9.80
C VAL A 177 14.90 32.29 9.00
N PRO A 178 15.17 33.43 8.33
CA PRO A 178 14.17 34.12 7.51
C PRO A 178 13.61 33.22 6.39
N VAL A 179 12.31 33.37 6.11
CA VAL A 179 11.53 32.58 5.14
C VAL A 179 10.93 33.48 4.06
#